data_AF-A0A427Y864-F1
#
_entry.id   AF-A0A427Y864-F1
#
_cell.length_a   1.000
_cell.length_b   1.000
_cell.length_c   1.000
_cell.angle_alpha   90.00
_cell.angle_beta   90.00
_cell.angle_gamma   90.00
#
_symmetry.space_group_name_H-M   'P 1'
#
loop_
_entity.id
_entity.type
_entity.pdbx_description
1 polymer ?
#
loop_
_entity_poly.entity_id
_entity_poly.type
_entity_poly.pdbx_seq_one_letter_code
_entity_poly.pdbx_strand_id
1 'polypeptide(L)'
;MYDGPVRGGNRGGAGDFKWSAVVEDKDRENYLGHSVNAPQGRWQKNKDIHWYARDKADLDADAAAQEKRAEMKRLKEAEEEALSIALGFAPNKKAEAEDGGVGTGANGVAVGGRRDEEIERLEKEEKQKEKA
;
A
#
# COMPACT_ATOMS: atom_id res chain seq x y z
N MET A 1 38.19 -29.31 -11.96
CA MET A 1 38.66 -28.50 -10.80
C MET A 1 37.43 -27.99 -10.10
N TYR A 2 37.21 -28.39 -8.86
CA TYR A 2 36.10 -27.90 -8.05
C TYR A 2 36.49 -26.52 -7.52
N ASP A 3 35.99 -25.47 -8.15
CA ASP A 3 36.02 -24.13 -7.58
C ASP A 3 34.96 -24.10 -6.48
N GLY A 4 35.35 -23.77 -5.25
CA GLY A 4 34.52 -23.93 -4.05
C GLY A 4 33.21 -23.14 -4.10
N PRO A 5 32.37 -23.22 -3.05
CA PRO A 5 31.12 -22.47 -3.00
C PRO A 5 31.38 -21.01 -3.35
N VAL A 6 30.60 -20.47 -4.30
CA VAL A 6 30.71 -19.08 -4.77
C VAL A 6 30.84 -18.19 -3.55
N ARG A 7 32.03 -17.63 -3.32
CA ARG A 7 32.24 -16.69 -2.22
C ARG A 7 31.30 -15.52 -2.48
N GLY A 8 30.26 -15.40 -1.65
CA GLY A 8 29.34 -14.26 -1.67
C GLY A 8 30.18 -13.00 -1.74
N GLY A 9 30.03 -12.25 -2.83
CA GLY A 9 30.95 -11.18 -3.19
C GLY A 9 31.07 -10.16 -2.07
N ASN A 10 32.31 -9.78 -1.74
CA ASN A 10 32.66 -8.73 -0.76
C ASN A 10 32.24 -7.31 -1.20
N ARG A 11 31.24 -7.19 -2.07
CA ARG A 11 30.65 -5.93 -2.53
C ARG A 11 29.21 -5.96 -2.07
N GLY A 12 28.99 -5.57 -0.81
CA GLY A 12 27.65 -5.49 -0.22
C GLY A 12 26.67 -4.88 -1.23
N GLY A 13 25.57 -5.59 -1.47
CA GLY A 13 24.58 -5.20 -2.46
C GLY A 13 23.72 -4.04 -1.97
N ALA A 14 22.83 -3.55 -2.84
CA ALA A 14 21.79 -2.58 -2.47
C ALA A 14 20.91 -3.05 -1.29
N GLY A 15 20.86 -4.35 -1.01
CA GLY A 15 20.17 -4.94 0.14
C GLY A 15 20.93 -4.93 1.47
N ASP A 16 22.26 -4.71 1.45
CA ASP A 16 23.10 -4.74 2.65
C ASP A 16 23.31 -3.34 3.27
N PHE A 17 22.90 -2.29 2.57
CA PHE A 17 23.01 -0.93 3.04
C PHE A 17 21.97 -0.65 4.13
N LYS A 18 22.44 -0.23 5.29
CA LYS A 18 21.59 0.20 6.40
C LYS A 18 22.20 1.42 7.09
N TRP A 19 21.39 2.45 7.27
CA TRP A 19 21.80 3.68 7.97
C TRP A 19 22.29 3.41 9.39
N SER A 20 21.76 2.37 10.06
CA SER A 20 22.22 1.95 11.38
C SER A 20 23.67 1.44 11.40
N ALA A 21 24.16 0.81 10.32
CA ALA A 21 25.57 0.44 10.20
C ALA A 21 26.44 1.67 9.93
N VAL A 22 25.93 2.63 9.14
CA VAL A 22 26.65 3.87 8.83
C VAL A 22 26.92 4.70 10.09
N VAL A 23 26.07 4.64 11.12
CA VAL A 23 26.31 5.32 12.41
C VAL A 23 27.61 4.87 13.08
N GLU A 24 27.96 3.58 12.95
CA GLU A 24 29.12 2.96 13.60
C GLU A 24 30.34 2.90 12.68
N ASP A 25 30.18 3.28 11.41
CA ASP A 25 31.25 3.29 10.42
C ASP A 25 32.29 4.39 10.73
N LYS A 26 33.56 4.06 10.51
CA LYS A 26 34.69 4.98 10.64
C LYS A 26 34.57 6.12 9.63
N ASP A 27 34.14 5.78 8.42
CA ASP A 27 34.10 6.71 7.28
C ASP A 27 32.66 7.22 7.02
N ARG A 28 31.82 7.26 8.07
CA ARG A 28 30.40 7.66 7.97
C ARG A 28 30.17 9.02 7.28
N GLU A 29 31.14 9.92 7.39
CA GLU A 29 31.08 11.28 6.83
C GLU A 29 31.12 11.27 5.29
N ASN A 30 31.61 10.19 4.69
CA ASN A 30 31.63 10.02 3.23
C ASN A 30 30.25 9.60 2.66
N TYR A 31 29.28 9.26 3.52
CA TYR A 31 27.93 8.89 3.08
C TYR A 31 27.04 10.14 2.95
N LEU A 32 26.41 10.29 1.79
CA LEU A 32 25.49 11.38 1.52
C LEU A 32 24.25 11.30 2.42
N GLY A 33 24.06 12.31 3.27
CA GLY A 33 22.94 12.35 4.22
C GLY A 33 23.26 11.80 5.61
N HIS A 34 24.53 11.52 5.92
CA HIS A 34 24.95 11.03 7.24
C HIS A 34 24.52 11.94 8.40
N SER A 35 24.47 13.26 8.18
CA SER A 35 24.10 14.26 9.19
C SER A 35 22.66 14.11 9.68
N VAL A 36 21.77 13.61 8.82
CA VAL A 36 20.35 13.47 9.08
C VAL A 36 19.98 12.03 9.40
N ASN A 37 20.49 11.07 8.63
CA ASN A 37 20.07 9.67 8.70
C ASN A 37 20.95 8.82 9.63
N ALA A 38 22.15 9.29 10.00
CA ALA A 38 23.05 8.63 10.94
C ALA A 38 23.58 9.61 12.02
N PRO A 39 22.68 10.29 12.77
CA PRO A 39 23.10 11.26 13.77
C PRO A 39 23.80 10.58 14.95
N GLN A 40 24.93 11.15 15.37
CA GLN A 40 25.76 10.61 16.45
C GLN A 40 26.07 11.67 17.50
N GLY A 41 26.25 11.23 18.74
CA GLY A 41 26.65 12.09 19.85
C GLY A 41 25.46 12.55 20.68
N ARG A 42 25.73 13.34 21.73
CA ARG A 42 24.72 13.78 22.69
C ARG A 42 23.83 14.92 22.16
N TRP A 43 24.27 15.62 21.11
CA TRP A 43 23.55 16.78 20.57
C TRP A 43 22.19 16.43 19.97
N GLN A 44 22.00 15.19 19.50
CA GLN A 44 20.72 14.69 18.99
C GLN A 44 19.67 14.49 20.10
N LYS A 45 20.10 14.34 21.36
CA LYS A 45 19.19 14.03 22.47
C LYS A 45 18.20 15.18 22.64
N ASN A 46 16.90 14.86 22.65
CA ASN A 46 15.80 15.82 22.73
C ASN A 46 15.73 16.83 21.57
N LYS A 47 16.36 16.53 20.42
CA LYS A 47 16.18 17.29 19.18
C LYS A 47 15.44 16.44 18.16
N ASP A 48 14.51 17.07 17.45
CA ASP A 48 13.87 16.47 16.30
C ASP A 48 14.64 16.86 15.03
N ILE A 49 15.38 15.90 14.49
CA ILE A 49 16.20 16.09 13.29
C ILE A 49 15.32 16.12 12.04
N HIS A 50 14.18 15.43 12.05
CA HIS A 50 13.26 15.33 10.93
C HIS A 50 12.08 16.30 11.04
N TRP A 51 12.24 17.40 11.80
CA TRP A 51 11.18 18.40 12.00
C TRP A 51 10.61 18.94 10.69
N TYR A 52 11.44 19.08 9.65
CA TYR A 52 11.05 19.52 8.30
C TYR A 52 10.16 18.52 7.55
N ALA A 53 10.09 17.27 8.02
CA ALA A 53 9.27 16.21 7.46
C ALA A 53 7.99 15.97 8.28
N ARG A 54 7.83 16.61 9.46
CA ARG A 54 6.65 16.44 10.32
C ARG A 54 5.35 16.84 9.64
N ASP A 55 5.36 17.92 8.85
CA ASP A 55 4.15 18.40 8.18
C ASP A 55 3.64 17.47 7.06
N LYS A 56 4.43 16.47 6.65
CA LYS A 56 4.04 15.49 5.62
C LYS A 56 3.66 14.12 6.18
N ALA A 57 4.00 13.83 7.44
CA ALA A 57 3.76 12.53 8.05
C ALA A 57 2.80 12.60 9.25
N ASP A 58 2.85 13.68 10.04
CA ASP A 58 2.11 13.77 11.30
C ASP A 58 0.74 14.44 11.15
N LEU A 59 0.48 15.15 10.04
CA LEU A 59 -0.86 15.68 9.76
C LEU A 59 -1.82 14.61 9.24
N ASP A 60 -1.31 13.50 8.66
CA ASP A 60 -2.15 12.57 7.92
C ASP A 60 -1.42 11.25 7.60
N ALA A 61 -0.75 10.59 8.55
CA ALA A 61 -0.22 9.24 8.30
C ALA A 61 -1.32 8.29 7.79
N ASP A 62 -2.54 8.44 8.31
CA ASP A 62 -3.73 7.75 7.84
C ASP A 62 -4.20 8.28 6.47
N ALA A 63 -4.26 9.59 6.21
CA ALA A 63 -4.69 10.05 4.88
C ALA A 63 -3.65 9.76 3.78
N ALA A 64 -2.35 9.84 4.07
CA ALA A 64 -1.29 9.40 3.15
C ALA A 64 -1.33 7.89 2.89
N ALA A 65 -1.69 7.07 3.90
CA ALA A 65 -1.94 5.65 3.70
C ALA A 65 -3.23 5.39 2.89
N GLN A 66 -4.28 6.20 3.08
CA GLN A 66 -5.51 6.15 2.29
C GLN A 66 -5.30 6.60 0.85
N GLU A 67 -4.51 7.64 0.60
CA GLU A 67 -4.13 8.11 -0.73
C GLU A 67 -3.37 7.01 -1.49
N LYS A 68 -2.36 6.40 -0.86
CA LYS A 68 -1.65 5.26 -1.45
C LYS A 68 -2.58 4.08 -1.75
N ARG A 69 -3.55 3.79 -0.87
CA ARG A 69 -4.55 2.74 -1.11
C ARG A 69 -5.50 3.10 -2.25
N ALA A 70 -5.90 4.37 -2.36
CA ALA A 70 -6.76 4.86 -3.43
C ALA A 70 -6.04 4.83 -4.80
N GLU A 71 -4.76 5.21 -4.85
CA GLU A 71 -3.92 5.08 -6.04
C GLU A 71 -3.77 3.61 -6.45
N MET A 72 -3.45 2.73 -5.51
CA MET A 72 -3.37 1.28 -5.75
C MET A 72 -4.70 0.70 -6.25
N LYS A 73 -5.84 1.18 -5.73
CA LYS A 73 -7.17 0.75 -6.18
C LYS A 73 -7.44 1.21 -7.61
N ARG A 74 -7.13 2.46 -7.95
CA ARG A 74 -7.28 2.98 -9.33
C ARG A 74 -6.44 2.21 -10.33
N LEU A 75 -5.20 1.86 -9.96
CA LEU A 75 -4.33 1.06 -10.80
C LEU A 75 -4.91 -0.35 -11.02
N LYS A 76 -5.34 -1.01 -9.94
CA LYS A 76 -5.98 -2.33 -10.02
C LYS A 76 -7.25 -2.34 -10.86
N GLU A 77 -8.08 -1.31 -10.75
CA GLU A 77 -9.27 -1.15 -11.59
C GLU A 77 -8.90 -1.04 -13.08
N ALA A 78 -7.87 -0.25 -13.41
CA ALA A 78 -7.39 -0.12 -14.78
C ALA A 78 -6.78 -1.43 -15.31
N GLU A 79 -6.07 -2.17 -14.47
CA GLU A 79 -5.55 -3.51 -14.79
C GLU A 79 -6.69 -4.51 -15.02
N GLU A 80 -7.72 -4.50 -14.17
CA GLU A 80 -8.90 -5.35 -14.30
C GLU A 80 -9.70 -5.03 -15.57
N GLU A 81 -9.81 -3.75 -15.94
CA GLU A 81 -10.44 -3.33 -17.19
C GLU A 81 -9.65 -3.78 -18.42
N ALA A 82 -8.32 -3.66 -18.40
CA ALA A 82 -7.47 -4.17 -19.47
C ALA A 82 -7.58 -5.70 -19.60
N LEU A 83 -7.63 -6.41 -18.48
CA LEU A 83 -7.82 -7.86 -18.45
C LEU A 83 -9.21 -8.28 -18.92
N SER A 84 -10.26 -7.54 -18.57
CA SER A 84 -11.63 -7.84 -19.00
C SER A 84 -11.77 -7.68 -20.51
N ILE A 85 -11.19 -6.63 -21.09
CA ILE A 85 -11.11 -6.43 -22.54
C ILE A 85 -10.35 -7.58 -23.21
N ALA A 86 -9.19 -7.97 -22.66
CA ALA A 86 -8.39 -9.07 -23.21
C ALA A 86 -9.12 -10.42 -23.14
N LEU A 87 -9.91 -10.65 -22.10
CA LEU A 87 -10.74 -11.85 -21.91
C LEU A 87 -12.08 -11.78 -22.66
N GLY A 88 -12.37 -10.67 -23.35
CA GLY A 88 -13.58 -10.50 -24.17
C GLY A 88 -14.83 -10.08 -23.39
N PHE A 89 -14.69 -9.66 -22.13
CA PHE A 89 -15.77 -9.04 -21.36
C PHE A 89 -15.89 -7.54 -21.69
N ALA A 90 -17.11 -7.01 -21.64
CA ALA A 90 -17.35 -5.59 -21.91
C ALA A 90 -16.72 -4.71 -20.81
N PRO A 91 -16.12 -3.55 -21.15
CA PRO A 91 -15.51 -2.65 -20.18
C PRO A 91 -16.58 -2.07 -19.24
N ASN A 92 -16.27 -2.03 -17.94
CA ASN A 92 -17.13 -1.44 -16.93
C ASN A 92 -17.18 0.08 -17.14
N LYS A 93 -18.24 0.56 -17.79
CA LYS A 93 -18.49 2.00 -17.93
C LYS A 93 -18.67 2.61 -16.53
N LYS A 94 -17.69 3.40 -16.06
CA LYS A 94 -17.89 4.27 -14.90
C LYS A 94 -19.03 5.24 -15.24
N ALA A 95 -20.12 5.14 -14.48
CA ALA A 95 -21.33 5.93 -14.67
C ALA A 95 -21.06 7.41 -14.42
N GLU A 96 -20.76 8.16 -15.48
CA GLU A 96 -21.14 9.56 -15.57
C GLU A 96 -22.58 9.60 -16.10
N ALA A 97 -23.50 9.99 -15.22
CA ALA A 97 -24.90 10.38 -15.48
C ALA A 97 -25.85 9.33 -16.13
N GLU A 98 -26.92 9.06 -15.37
CA GLU A 98 -28.28 8.75 -15.84
C GLU A 98 -28.59 7.33 -16.35
N ASP A 99 -29.70 6.82 -15.81
CA ASP A 99 -30.57 5.74 -16.31
C ASP A 99 -30.16 4.27 -16.10
N GLY A 100 -30.76 3.65 -15.07
CA GLY A 100 -31.54 2.41 -15.24
C GLY A 100 -30.85 1.19 -15.86
N GLY A 101 -29.70 0.76 -15.34
CA GLY A 101 -29.05 -0.48 -15.78
C GLY A 101 -29.30 -1.70 -14.88
N VAL A 102 -30.50 -2.27 -14.88
CA VAL A 102 -30.74 -3.59 -14.25
C VAL A 102 -29.99 -4.65 -15.07
N GLY A 103 -28.92 -5.20 -14.50
CA GLY A 103 -28.16 -6.30 -15.10
C GLY A 103 -29.07 -7.52 -15.31
N THR A 104 -29.32 -7.88 -16.56
CA THR A 104 -30.11 -9.06 -16.92
C THR A 104 -29.16 -10.25 -17.03
N GLY A 105 -29.24 -11.21 -16.11
CA GLY A 105 -28.53 -12.49 -16.21
C GLY A 105 -29.10 -13.36 -17.33
N ALA A 106 -28.32 -14.33 -17.80
CA ALA A 106 -28.59 -15.21 -18.95
C ALA A 106 -29.90 -16.04 -18.87
N ASN A 107 -30.57 -16.06 -17.72
CA ASN A 107 -31.97 -16.44 -17.59
C ASN A 107 -32.66 -15.20 -17.02
N GLY A 108 -33.60 -14.57 -17.73
CA GLY A 108 -34.23 -13.28 -17.42
C GLY A 108 -35.01 -13.19 -16.10
N VAL A 109 -34.39 -13.61 -14.99
CA VAL A 109 -34.84 -13.47 -13.61
C VAL A 109 -34.09 -12.29 -13.04
N ALA A 110 -34.82 -11.25 -12.65
CA ALA A 110 -34.27 -10.13 -11.92
C ALA A 110 -33.77 -10.61 -10.55
N VAL A 111 -32.45 -10.79 -10.40
CA VAL A 111 -31.82 -10.98 -9.09
C VAL A 111 -31.40 -9.60 -8.58
N GLY A 112 -32.41 -8.79 -8.22
CA GLY A 112 -32.21 -7.54 -7.50
C GLY A 112 -32.35 -7.76 -5.99
N GLY A 113 -31.42 -7.21 -5.21
CA GLY A 113 -31.58 -6.90 -3.78
C GLY A 113 -31.43 -8.05 -2.77
N ARG A 114 -31.73 -9.30 -3.13
CA ARG A 114 -31.86 -10.37 -2.12
C ARG A 114 -30.54 -10.72 -1.39
N ARG A 115 -29.38 -10.64 -2.05
CA ARG A 115 -28.07 -10.91 -1.40
C ARG A 115 -27.61 -9.75 -0.52
N ASP A 116 -27.79 -8.52 -0.97
CA ASP A 116 -27.35 -7.33 -0.21
C ASP A 116 -28.20 -7.15 1.06
N GLU A 117 -29.50 -7.42 0.97
CA GLU A 117 -30.42 -7.45 2.12
C GLU A 117 -30.17 -8.62 3.09
N GLU A 118 -29.57 -9.71 2.62
CA GLU A 118 -29.20 -10.88 3.43
C GLU A 118 -27.88 -10.62 4.16
N ILE A 119 -26.90 -10.00 3.49
CA ILE A 119 -25.63 -9.56 4.10
C ILE A 119 -25.89 -8.54 5.20
N GLU A 120 -26.73 -7.52 4.98
CA GLU A 120 -27.04 -6.51 6.00
C GLU A 120 -27.79 -7.10 7.21
N ARG A 121 -28.60 -8.15 7.00
CA ARG A 121 -29.28 -8.87 8.09
C ARG A 121 -28.30 -9.66 8.95
N LEU A 122 -27.36 -10.38 8.32
CA LEU A 122 -26.33 -11.15 9.01
C LEU A 122 -25.39 -10.24 9.80
N GLU A 123 -25.00 -9.10 9.26
CA GLU A 123 -24.18 -8.10 9.96
C GLU A 123 -24.90 -7.48 11.17
N LYS A 124 -26.22 -7.26 11.08
CA LYS A 124 -27.03 -6.78 12.22
C LYS A 124 -27.18 -7.85 13.31
N GLU A 125 -27.31 -9.12 12.93
CA GLU A 125 -27.38 -10.23 13.89
C GLU A 125 -26.04 -10.48 14.61
N GLU A 126 -24.90 -10.38 13.93
CA GLU A 126 -23.58 -10.46 14.58
C GLU A 126 -23.36 -9.33 15.58
N LYS A 127 -23.69 -8.08 15.20
CA LYS A 127 -23.58 -6.93 16.11
C LYS A 127 -24.49 -7.03 17.33
N GLN A 128 -25.62 -7.71 17.22
CA GLN A 128 -26.48 -7.97 18.38
C GLN A 128 -25.91 -9.06 19.30
N LYS A 129 -25.26 -10.09 18.75
CA LYS A 129 -24.61 -11.14 19.54
C LYS A 129 -23.35 -10.68 20.25
N GLU A 130 -22.60 -9.72 19.67
CA GLU A 130 -21.39 -9.16 20.30
C GLU A 130 -21.73 -8.20 21.46
N LYS A 131 -22.94 -7.65 21.48
CA LYS A 131 -23.41 -6.70 22.51
C LYS A 131 -24.16 -7.34 23.69
N ALA A 132 -24.47 -8.64 23.62
CA ALA A 132 -25.12 -9.41 24.68
C ALA A 132 -24.09 -10.20 25.48
#